data_AF-A0A2A2M4Q2-F1
#
_entry.id   AF-A0A2A2M4Q2-F1
#
_cell.length_a   1.000
_cell.length_b   1.000
_cell.length_c   1.000
_cell.angle_alpha   90.00
_cell.angle_beta   90.00
_cell.angle_gamma   90.00
#
_symmetry.space_group_name_H-M   'P 1'
#
loop_
_entity.id
_entity.type
_entity.pdbx_description
1 polymer ?
#
loop_
_entity_poly.entity_id
_entity_poly.type
_entity_poly.pdbx_seq_one_letter_code
_entity_poly.pdbx_strand_id
1 'polypeptide(L)'
;MDNHFQTISMNMFVDFEKSFGNYMVDIDGNVFLDVYQQISTLPLGYNHPELVEFARSDPMITSTVSRAALGAFPRSDFPDAIEKALVSIAPKGLKNCQTMLCGASANEHAIKQAFIW
;
A
#
# COMPACT_ATOMS: atom_id res chain seq x y z
N MET A 1 27.99 -0.01 14.62
CA MET A 1 27.69 -0.98 13.55
C MET A 1 28.23 -0.40 12.26
N ASP A 2 29.14 -1.10 11.60
CA ASP A 2 29.31 -0.96 10.17
C ASP A 2 29.50 -2.35 9.59
N ASN A 3 28.78 -2.63 8.50
CA ASN A 3 28.99 -3.69 7.52
C ASN A 3 27.80 -3.71 6.55
N HIS A 4 27.90 -2.84 5.54
CA HIS A 4 27.35 -2.98 4.19
C HIS A 4 25.83 -2.90 4.00
N PHE A 5 25.21 -1.81 4.45
CA PHE A 5 23.95 -1.36 3.85
C PHE A 5 24.16 -0.01 3.15
N GLN A 6 23.72 0.11 1.90
CA GLN A 6 23.59 1.42 1.23
C GLN A 6 22.42 2.17 1.86
N THR A 7 22.65 2.74 3.04
CA THR A 7 21.64 3.44 3.84
C THR A 7 22.00 4.89 4.04
N ILE A 8 22.69 5.47 3.06
CA ILE A 8 23.05 6.90 3.05
C ILE A 8 21.84 7.83 3.14
N SER A 9 20.64 7.33 2.81
CA SER A 9 19.37 8.05 2.89
C SER A 9 18.52 7.69 4.12
N MET A 10 19.00 6.81 5.01
CA MET A 10 18.27 6.51 6.25
C MET A 10 18.36 7.69 7.21
N ASN A 11 17.20 8.17 7.67
CA ASN A 11 17.13 9.26 8.64
C ASN A 11 17.21 8.74 10.08
N MET A 12 16.43 7.69 10.40
CA MET A 12 16.29 7.15 11.76
C MET A 12 15.62 5.77 11.75
N PHE A 13 15.59 5.11 12.90
CA PHE A 13 14.85 3.87 13.13
C PHE A 13 13.53 4.17 13.84
N VAL A 14 12.44 3.58 13.37
CA VAL A 14 11.08 3.89 13.82
C VAL A 14 10.50 2.72 14.61
N ASP A 15 9.85 3.03 15.74
CA ASP A 15 9.00 2.13 16.52
C ASP A 15 7.56 2.25 15.98
N PHE A 16 7.23 1.45 14.97
CA PHE A 16 5.92 1.49 14.32
C PHE A 16 4.81 1.00 15.24
N GLU A 17 5.09 0.10 16.18
CA GLU A 17 4.13 -0.40 17.17
C GLU A 17 3.62 0.71 18.09
N LYS A 18 4.45 1.70 18.43
CA LYS A 18 4.05 2.87 19.22
C LYS A 18 3.52 4.04 18.41
N SER A 19 3.73 4.06 17.10
CA SER A 19 3.27 5.13 16.21
C SER A 19 1.74 5.07 16.08
N PHE A 20 1.05 6.23 16.04
CA PHE A 20 -0.41 6.25 15.92
C PHE A 20 -0.93 7.52 15.25
N GLY A 21 -1.87 7.37 14.32
CA GLY A 21 -2.45 8.49 13.57
C GLY A 21 -1.36 9.26 12.81
N ASN A 22 -1.24 10.56 13.09
CA ASN A 22 -0.24 11.43 12.46
C ASN A 22 1.11 11.45 13.19
N TYR A 23 1.29 10.64 14.24
CA TYR A 23 2.48 10.67 15.08
C TYR A 23 3.34 9.43 14.88
N MET A 24 4.61 9.67 14.52
CA MET A 24 5.65 8.65 14.37
C MET A 24 6.52 8.64 15.63
N VAL A 25 6.82 7.47 16.16
CA VAL A 25 7.67 7.27 17.34
C VAL A 25 8.97 6.60 16.90
N ASP A 26 10.12 7.12 17.30
CA ASP A 26 11.40 6.45 17.04
C ASP A 26 11.80 5.47 18.15
N ILE A 27 12.87 4.71 17.90
CA ILE A 27 13.36 3.71 18.87
C ILE A 27 13.90 4.32 20.17
N ASP A 28 14.24 5.62 20.15
CA ASP A 28 14.70 6.38 21.31
C ASP A 28 13.53 6.98 22.11
N GLY A 29 12.29 6.82 21.62
CA GLY A 29 11.05 7.26 22.27
C GLY A 29 10.63 8.69 21.92
N ASN A 30 11.28 9.35 20.96
CA ASN A 30 10.86 10.66 20.48
C ASN A 30 9.58 10.54 19.65
N VAL A 31 8.67 11.50 19.83
CA VAL A 31 7.37 11.54 19.13
C VAL A 31 7.36 12.71 18.15
N PHE A 32 7.18 12.42 16.87
CA PHE A 32 7.18 13.40 15.79
C PHE A 32 5.79 13.51 15.19
N LEU A 33 5.33 14.75 14.96
CA LEU A 33 4.25 14.98 14.00
C LEU A 33 4.79 14.69 12.59
N ASP A 34 4.33 13.61 11.98
CA ASP A 34 4.80 13.17 10.67
C ASP A 34 3.99 13.83 9.56
N VAL A 35 4.58 14.88 8.96
CA VAL A 35 4.05 15.57 7.77
C VAL A 35 4.62 15.02 6.46
N TYR A 36 5.44 13.96 6.52
CA TYR A 36 6.05 13.30 5.36
C TYR A 36 5.33 12.01 4.98
N GLN A 37 4.74 11.32 5.96
CA GLN A 37 3.86 10.16 5.81
C GLN A 37 4.44 9.07 4.89
N GLN A 38 5.72 8.74 5.12
CA GLN A 38 6.46 7.74 4.35
C GLN A 38 6.40 7.99 2.83
N ILE A 39 6.72 9.22 2.40
CA ILE A 39 6.59 9.66 1.00
C ILE A 39 5.12 9.64 0.56
N SER A 40 4.23 10.21 1.38
CA SER A 40 2.79 10.31 1.10
C SER A 40 2.10 8.95 0.84
N THR A 41 2.55 7.86 1.47
CA THR A 41 2.03 6.50 1.26
C THR A 41 1.11 5.98 2.37
N LEU A 42 0.97 6.70 3.49
CA LEU A 42 0.09 6.33 4.60
C LEU A 42 -1.24 7.11 4.55
N PRO A 43 -2.30 6.59 3.91
CA PRO A 43 -3.55 7.34 3.70
C PRO A 43 -4.33 7.63 4.98
N LEU A 44 -4.22 6.75 6.00
CA LEU A 44 -4.98 6.85 7.26
C LEU A 44 -4.08 6.95 8.50
N GLY A 45 -2.80 7.26 8.30
CA GLY A 45 -1.81 7.32 9.36
C GLY A 45 -1.39 5.95 9.92
N TYR A 46 -0.61 5.97 11.00
CA TYR A 46 -0.09 4.77 11.65
C TYR A 46 -1.17 4.06 12.48
N ASN A 47 -1.18 2.72 12.44
CA ASN A 47 -2.01 1.85 13.30
C ASN A 47 -3.50 2.22 13.38
N HIS A 48 -4.11 2.60 12.25
CA HIS A 48 -5.54 2.90 12.19
C HIS A 48 -6.38 1.72 12.72
N PRO A 49 -7.25 1.90 13.72
CA PRO A 49 -7.91 0.80 14.43
C PRO A 49 -8.65 -0.18 13.51
N GLU A 50 -9.42 0.33 12.54
CA GLU A 50 -10.17 -0.50 11.60
C GLU A 50 -9.26 -1.30 10.65
N LEU A 51 -8.09 -0.77 10.28
CA LEU A 51 -7.13 -1.50 9.44
C LEU A 51 -6.47 -2.63 10.23
N VAL A 52 -6.14 -2.38 11.51
CA VAL A 52 -5.58 -3.39 12.41
C VAL A 52 -6.58 -4.51 12.68
N GLU A 53 -7.85 -4.16 12.87
CA GLU A 53 -8.94 -5.14 13.01
C GLU A 53 -9.11 -5.95 11.72
N PHE A 54 -9.20 -5.29 10.57
CA PHE A 54 -9.35 -5.95 9.28
C PHE A 54 -8.17 -6.87 8.94
N ALA A 55 -6.94 -6.48 9.29
CA ALA A 55 -5.74 -7.30 9.09
C ALA A 55 -5.79 -8.65 9.84
N ARG A 56 -6.62 -8.76 10.89
CA ARG A 56 -6.83 -10.00 11.66
C ARG A 56 -7.98 -10.86 11.14
N SER A 57 -8.69 -10.41 10.10
CA SER A 57 -9.83 -11.15 9.54
C SER A 57 -9.39 -12.35 8.68
N ASP A 58 -10.22 -13.40 8.63
CA ASP A 58 -9.96 -14.60 7.82
C ASP A 58 -9.71 -14.32 6.32
N PRO A 59 -10.45 -13.40 5.66
CA PRO A 59 -10.16 -13.03 4.28
C PRO A 59 -8.76 -12.42 4.11
N MET A 60 -8.31 -11.61 5.07
CA MET A 60 -6.98 -11.01 5.03
C MET A 60 -5.87 -12.00 5.33
N ILE A 61 -6.07 -12.90 6.30
CA ILE A 61 -5.12 -13.99 6.57
C ILE A 61 -4.90 -14.80 5.31
N THR A 62 -5.99 -15.25 4.66
CA THR A 62 -5.92 -16.05 3.44
C THR A 62 -5.23 -15.28 2.30
N SER A 63 -5.61 -14.02 2.08
CA SER A 63 -5.05 -13.20 1.00
C SER A 63 -3.57 -12.92 1.19
N THR A 64 -3.10 -12.83 2.44
CA THR A 64 -1.69 -12.59 2.78
C THR A 64 -0.83 -13.83 2.56
N VAL A 65 -1.31 -15.01 2.96
CA VAL A 65 -0.52 -16.26 2.84
C VAL A 65 -0.65 -16.93 1.48
N SER A 66 -1.69 -16.62 0.71
CA SER A 66 -1.98 -17.22 -0.60
C SER A 66 -2.09 -16.15 -1.69
N ARG A 67 -0.95 -15.53 -2.03
CA ARG A 67 -0.87 -14.51 -3.07
C ARG A 67 -1.12 -15.10 -4.46
N ALA A 68 -2.27 -14.78 -5.05
CA ALA A 68 -2.68 -15.30 -6.35
C ALA A 68 -1.97 -14.63 -7.54
N ALA A 69 -1.80 -15.38 -8.63
CA ALA A 69 -1.53 -14.82 -9.95
C ALA A 69 -2.83 -14.23 -10.53
N LEU A 70 -3.11 -12.95 -10.21
CA LEU A 70 -4.42 -12.31 -10.47
C LEU A 70 -4.90 -12.38 -11.93
N GLY A 71 -3.99 -12.44 -12.90
CA GLY A 71 -4.36 -12.57 -14.32
C GLY A 71 -4.88 -13.96 -14.73
N ALA A 72 -4.65 -14.99 -13.91
CA ALA A 72 -5.04 -16.37 -14.22
C ALA A 72 -6.01 -16.96 -13.18
N PHE A 73 -5.75 -16.70 -11.89
CA PHE A 73 -6.46 -17.34 -10.78
C PHE A 73 -6.88 -16.32 -9.71
N PRO A 74 -7.69 -15.29 -10.05
CA PRO A 74 -8.15 -14.32 -9.06
C PRO A 74 -9.03 -15.00 -8.00
N ARG A 75 -9.10 -14.38 -6.81
CA ARG A 75 -10.05 -14.79 -5.77
C ARG A 75 -11.48 -14.52 -6.23
N SER A 76 -12.43 -15.26 -5.66
CA SER A 76 -13.85 -15.13 -5.98
C SER A 76 -14.44 -13.75 -5.66
N ASP A 77 -13.85 -13.02 -4.72
CA ASP A 77 -14.25 -11.67 -4.30
C ASP A 77 -13.58 -10.54 -5.09
N PHE A 78 -12.67 -10.87 -6.02
CA PHE A 78 -11.85 -9.86 -6.72
C PHE A 78 -12.66 -8.84 -7.55
N PRO A 79 -13.68 -9.23 -8.35
CA PRO A 79 -14.46 -8.26 -9.13
C PRO A 79 -15.17 -7.23 -8.25
N ASP A 80 -15.82 -7.68 -7.18
CA ASP A 80 -16.53 -6.80 -6.24
C ASP A 80 -15.56 -5.89 -5.48
N ALA A 81 -14.37 -6.38 -5.13
CA ALA A 81 -13.34 -5.60 -4.46
C ALA A 81 -12.83 -4.46 -5.37
N ILE A 82 -12.55 -4.76 -6.65
CA ILE A 82 -12.10 -3.74 -7.62
C ILE A 82 -13.22 -2.72 -7.90
N GLU A 83 -14.46 -3.18 -8.04
CA GLU A 83 -15.60 -2.30 -8.27
C GLU A 83 -15.76 -1.29 -7.12
N LYS A 84 -15.76 -1.78 -5.88
CA LYS A 84 -15.93 -0.96 -4.68
C LYS A 84 -14.75 -0.04 -4.40
N ALA A 85 -13.51 -0.49 -4.63
CA ALA A 85 -12.32 0.25 -4.23
C ALA A 85 -11.79 1.21 -5.30
N LEU A 86 -11.81 0.80 -6.58
CA LEU A 86 -11.14 1.53 -7.66
C LEU A 86 -12.11 2.08 -8.71
N VAL A 87 -13.12 1.31 -9.10
CA VAL A 87 -14.08 1.75 -10.14
C VAL A 87 -15.08 2.78 -9.59
N SER A 88 -15.46 2.64 -8.31
CA SER A 88 -16.34 3.60 -7.61
C SER A 88 -15.83 5.05 -7.61
N ILE A 89 -14.52 5.23 -7.74
CA ILE A 89 -13.83 6.53 -7.80
C ILE A 89 -13.20 6.79 -9.18
N ALA A 90 -13.62 6.07 -10.22
CA ALA A 90 -13.04 6.20 -11.55
C ALA A 90 -13.22 7.61 -12.12
N PRO A 91 -12.18 8.19 -12.77
CA PRO A 91 -12.31 9.47 -13.46
C PRO A 91 -13.35 9.43 -14.57
N LYS A 92 -13.98 10.57 -14.86
CA LYS A 92 -14.99 10.69 -15.91
C LYS A 92 -14.47 10.16 -17.24
N GLY A 93 -15.23 9.25 -17.85
CA GLY A 93 -14.89 8.65 -19.16
C GLY A 93 -14.03 7.38 -19.08
N LEU A 94 -13.46 7.04 -17.93
CA LEU A 94 -12.70 5.81 -17.72
C LEU A 94 -13.57 4.75 -17.04
N LYS A 95 -13.79 3.61 -17.70
CA LYS A 95 -14.67 2.53 -17.21
C LYS A 95 -13.93 1.25 -16.79
N ASN A 96 -12.65 1.15 -17.13
CA ASN A 96 -11.85 -0.05 -16.92
C ASN A 96 -10.74 0.24 -15.92
N CYS A 97 -10.40 -0.75 -15.10
CA CYS A 97 -9.28 -0.70 -14.17
C CYS A 97 -8.37 -1.92 -14.40
N GLN A 98 -7.06 -1.68 -14.44
CA GLN A 98 -6.06 -2.74 -14.41
C GLN A 98 -5.08 -2.45 -13.27
N THR A 99 -4.97 -3.39 -12.32
CA THR A 99 -4.12 -3.23 -11.14
C THR A 99 -2.66 -3.50 -11.44
N MET A 100 -1.77 -2.70 -10.86
CA MET A 100 -0.31 -2.87 -10.88
C MET A 100 0.23 -2.74 -9.46
N LEU A 101 1.45 -3.25 -9.22
CA LEU A 101 2.02 -3.31 -7.86
C LEU A 101 2.50 -1.94 -7.36
N CYS A 102 3.02 -1.09 -8.25
CA CYS A 102 3.62 0.18 -7.90
C CYS A 102 3.45 1.21 -9.02
N GLY A 103 3.77 2.48 -8.72
CA GLY A 103 3.67 3.57 -9.70
C GLY A 103 4.52 3.37 -10.96
N ALA A 104 5.71 2.78 -10.85
CA ALA A 104 6.57 2.53 -12.01
C ALA A 104 5.93 1.52 -12.98
N SER A 105 5.52 0.34 -12.48
CA SER A 105 4.84 -0.67 -13.30
C SER A 105 3.49 -0.18 -13.86
N ALA A 106 2.77 0.67 -13.11
CA ALA A 106 1.56 1.34 -13.61
C ALA A 106 1.85 2.21 -14.84
N ASN A 107 2.88 3.05 -14.78
CA ASN A 107 3.28 3.91 -15.90
C ASN A 107 3.78 3.10 -17.10
N GLU A 108 4.67 2.12 -16.88
CA GLU A 108 5.17 1.27 -17.97
C GLU A 108 4.03 0.52 -18.68
N HIS A 109 3.06 -0.01 -17.92
CA HIS A 109 1.92 -0.69 -18.50
C HIS A 109 0.98 0.28 -19.23
N ALA A 110 0.73 1.46 -18.67
CA ALA A 110 -0.07 2.49 -19.33
C ALA A 110 0.54 2.91 -20.68
N ILE A 111 1.86 3.11 -20.74
CA ILE A 111 2.58 3.42 -21.96
C ILE A 111 2.45 2.28 -22.99
N LYS A 112 2.63 1.03 -22.56
CA LYS A 112 2.40 -0.13 -23.45
C LYS A 112 0.97 -0.17 -23.99
N GLN A 113 -0.03 0.06 -23.15
CA GLN A 113 -1.43 0.09 -23.60
C GLN A 113 -1.67 1.21 -24.62
N ALA A 114 -1.06 2.38 -24.43
CA ALA A 114 -1.16 3.49 -25.36
C ALA A 114 -0.48 3.24 -26.72
N PHE A 115 0.48 2.32 -26.80
CA PHE A 115 1.18 1.97 -28.04
C PHE A 115 0.66 0.70 -28.74
N ILE A 116 -0.01 -0.20 -28.01
CA ILE A 116 -0.64 -1.40 -28.60
C ILE A 116 -1.94 -1.03 -29.32
N TRP A 117 -2.62 0.01 -28.83
CA TRP A 117 -3.76 0.64 -29.50
C TRP A 117 -3.32 1.66 -30.55
#